data_AF-A0A0J1IFS6-F1
#
_entry.id   AF-A0A0J1IFS6-F1
#
_cell.length_a   1.000
_cell.length_b   1.000
_cell.length_c   1.000
_cell.angle_alpha   90.00
_cell.angle_beta   90.00
_cell.angle_gamma   90.00
#
_symmetry.space_group_name_H-M   'P 1'
#
loop_
_entity.id
_entity.type
_entity.pdbx_description
1 polymer ?
#
loop_
_entity_poly.entity_id
_entity_poly.type
_entity_poly.pdbx_seq_one_letter_code
_entity_poly.pdbx_strand_id
1 'polypeptide(L)'
;MNNDYLDPINALNMPELADMTFAVDFLIRAKEGVRNIATALTETASPDLRVLLRKQLNQAIQMHQEITDLMIEKKWFHPHDMSEQYKLDQLSAKNTIMIGNMHLFTGETNRKGMFDRTPDQH
;
A
#
# COMPACT_ATOMS: atom_id res chain seq x y z
N MET A 1 -14.39 3.61 -26.91
CA MET A 1 -13.89 4.08 -25.60
C MET A 1 -12.42 3.74 -25.54
N ASN A 2 -11.58 4.67 -25.08
CA ASN A 2 -10.14 4.43 -24.91
C ASN A 2 -9.96 3.46 -23.73
N ASN A 3 -9.30 2.32 -23.92
CA ASN A 3 -9.02 1.35 -22.85
C ASN A 3 -7.66 1.60 -22.19
N ASP A 4 -7.14 2.81 -22.33
CA ASP A 4 -5.91 3.23 -21.67
C ASP A 4 -6.19 3.52 -20.20
N TYR A 5 -5.78 2.59 -19.32
CA TYR A 5 -5.93 2.72 -17.88
C TYR A 5 -4.92 3.70 -17.25
N LEU A 6 -3.99 4.27 -18.04
CA LEU A 6 -3.13 5.38 -17.60
C LEU A 6 -3.83 6.74 -17.77
N ASP A 7 -4.92 6.81 -18.52
CA ASP A 7 -5.75 8.00 -18.61
C ASP A 7 -6.51 8.19 -17.28
N PRO A 8 -6.39 9.35 -16.59
CA PRO A 8 -7.10 9.62 -15.35
C PRO A 8 -8.62 9.36 -15.42
N ILE A 9 -9.23 9.51 -16.60
CA ILE A 9 -10.66 9.23 -16.82
C ILE A 9 -10.98 7.75 -16.57
N ASN A 10 -10.06 6.85 -16.90
CA ASN A 10 -10.21 5.41 -16.75
C ASN A 10 -9.65 4.86 -15.43
N ALA A 11 -8.91 5.68 -14.67
CA ALA A 11 -8.33 5.32 -13.37
C ALA A 11 -9.23 5.71 -12.17
N LEU A 12 -10.50 6.07 -12.41
CA LEU A 12 -11.44 6.43 -11.36
C LEU A 12 -11.57 5.28 -10.34
N ASN A 13 -11.45 5.59 -9.04
CA ASN A 13 -11.43 4.66 -7.90
C ASN A 13 -10.12 3.90 -7.65
N MET A 14 -9.12 4.00 -8.54
CA MET A 14 -7.80 3.40 -8.30
C MET A 14 -7.03 4.03 -7.14
N PRO A 15 -7.06 5.37 -6.93
CA PRO A 15 -6.43 5.98 -5.77
C PRO A 15 -6.97 5.46 -4.44
N GLU A 16 -8.29 5.33 -4.31
CA GLU A 16 -8.95 4.83 -3.10
C GLU A 16 -8.62 3.35 -2.82
N LEU A 17 -8.49 2.54 -3.87
CA LEU A 17 -8.01 1.15 -3.77
C LEU A 17 -6.53 1.08 -3.35
N ALA A 18 -5.71 2.03 -3.81
CA ALA A 18 -4.31 2.13 -3.45
C ALA A 18 -4.13 2.59 -2.00
N ASP A 19 -4.93 3.54 -1.51
CA ASP A 19 -4.89 4.04 -0.14
C ASP A 19 -5.03 2.93 0.91
N MET A 20 -5.99 2.02 0.72
CA MET A 20 -6.17 0.85 1.57
C MET A 20 -4.92 -0.04 1.57
N THR A 21 -4.32 -0.25 0.39
CA THR A 21 -3.11 -1.07 0.25
C THR A 21 -1.91 -0.43 0.95
N PHE A 22 -1.74 0.89 0.80
CA PHE A 22 -0.69 1.65 1.49
C PHE A 22 -0.87 1.64 3.00
N ALA A 23 -2.11 1.78 3.48
CA ALA A 23 -2.41 1.70 4.90
C ALA A 23 -2.05 0.32 5.49
N VAL A 24 -2.36 -0.76 4.79
CA VAL A 24 -2.00 -2.13 5.22
C VAL A 24 -0.48 -2.34 5.24
N ASP A 25 0.25 -1.96 4.18
CA ASP A 25 1.72 -2.08 4.17
C ASP A 25 2.33 -1.25 5.31
N PHE A 26 1.87 -0.01 5.49
CA PHE A 26 2.37 0.85 6.56
C PHE A 26 2.09 0.28 7.96
N LEU A 27 0.90 -0.28 8.19
CA LEU A 27 0.56 -0.96 9.44
C LEU A 27 1.49 -2.17 9.70
N ILE A 28 1.79 -2.97 8.68
CA ILE A 28 2.72 -4.10 8.78
C ILE A 28 4.12 -3.61 9.15
N ARG A 29 4.63 -2.57 8.48
CA ARG A 29 5.96 -2.00 8.79
C ARG A 29 6.02 -1.41 10.20
N ALA A 30 4.95 -0.78 10.67
CA ALA A 30 4.88 -0.29 12.05
C ALA A 30 5.00 -1.44 13.06
N LYS A 31 4.31 -2.57 12.83
CA LYS A 31 4.40 -3.79 13.67
C LYS A 31 5.80 -4.39 13.65
N GLU A 32 6.42 -4.46 12.49
CA GLU A 32 7.82 -4.90 12.34
C GLU A 32 8.78 -3.98 13.10
N GLY A 33 8.57 -2.66 13.03
CA GLY A 33 9.32 -1.67 13.80
C GLY A 33 9.23 -1.94 15.31
N VAL A 34 8.02 -2.13 15.84
CA VAL A 34 7.80 -2.50 17.25
C VAL A 34 8.57 -3.77 17.62
N ARG A 35 8.45 -4.84 16.81
CA ARG A 35 9.13 -6.12 17.04
C ARG A 35 10.65 -5.95 17.06
N ASN A 36 11.20 -5.28 16.05
CA ASN A 36 12.64 -5.12 15.87
C ASN A 36 13.24 -4.25 16.97
N ILE A 37 12.57 -3.18 17.38
CA ILE A 37 13.01 -2.34 18.50
C ILE A 37 12.97 -3.13 19.81
N ALA A 38 11.93 -3.95 20.03
CA ALA A 38 11.85 -4.79 21.23
C ALA A 38 13.03 -5.78 21.29
N THR A 39 13.35 -6.45 20.18
CA THR A 39 14.53 -7.33 20.09
C THR A 39 15.82 -6.54 20.39
N ALA A 40 16.03 -5.39 19.74
CA ALA A 40 17.22 -4.56 19.98
C ALA A 40 17.34 -4.08 21.44
N LEU A 41 16.20 -3.80 22.09
CA LEU A 41 16.17 -3.40 23.50
C LEU A 41 16.66 -4.52 24.43
N THR A 42 16.40 -5.78 24.09
CA THR A 42 16.89 -6.93 24.85
C THR A 42 18.36 -7.25 24.63
N GLU A 43 18.89 -6.89 23.45
CA GLU A 43 20.28 -7.20 23.05
C GLU A 43 21.26 -6.06 23.36
N THR A 44 20.77 -4.84 23.62
CA THR A 44 21.65 -3.69 23.84
C THR A 44 22.36 -3.70 25.20
N ALA A 45 23.69 -3.61 25.15
CA ALA A 45 24.56 -3.48 26.33
C ALA A 45 24.70 -2.02 26.81
N SER A 46 24.40 -1.04 25.96
CA SER A 46 24.56 0.39 26.30
C SER A 46 23.33 0.93 27.03
N PRO A 47 23.49 1.50 28.25
CA PRO A 47 22.39 2.11 29.00
C PRO A 47 21.72 3.25 28.25
N ASP A 48 22.51 4.11 27.57
CA ASP A 48 21.98 5.26 26.83
C ASP A 48 21.14 4.81 25.63
N LEU A 49 21.62 3.79 24.89
CA LEU A 49 20.85 3.19 23.79
C LEU A 49 19.57 2.53 24.30
N ARG A 50 19.59 1.92 25.48
CA ARG A 50 18.38 1.34 26.08
C ARG A 50 17.30 2.39 26.36
N VAL A 51 17.69 3.56 26.85
CA VAL A 51 16.76 4.69 27.08
C VAL A 51 16.18 5.18 25.75
N LEU A 52 17.01 5.34 24.73
CA LEU A 52 16.57 5.76 23.40
C LEU A 52 15.62 4.75 22.74
N LEU A 53 15.99 3.48 22.73
CA LEU A 53 15.18 2.40 22.15
C LEU A 53 13.83 2.26 22.85
N ARG A 54 13.78 2.46 24.17
CA ARG A 54 12.52 2.46 24.92
C ARG A 54 11.59 3.61 24.49
N LYS A 55 12.15 4.79 24.22
CA LYS A 55 11.39 5.92 23.67
C LYS A 55 10.89 5.59 22.26
N GLN A 56 11.75 5.06 21.39
CA GLN A 56 11.38 4.68 20.02
C GLN A 56 10.30 3.58 20.01
N LEU A 57 10.36 2.61 20.93
CA LEU A 57 9.34 1.57 21.06
C LEU A 57 7.97 2.19 21.36
N ASN A 58 7.90 3.10 22.32
CA ASN A 58 6.66 3.80 22.66
C ASN A 58 6.12 4.61 21.46
N GLN A 59 7.00 5.28 20.71
CA GLN A 59 6.61 6.01 19.50
C GLN A 59 6.10 5.07 18.40
N ALA A 60 6.72 3.91 18.20
CA ALA A 60 6.28 2.92 17.23
C ALA A 60 4.92 2.30 17.61
N ILE A 61 4.69 2.05 18.90
CA ILE A 61 3.38 1.59 19.41
C ILE A 61 2.31 2.66 19.17
N GLN A 62 2.62 3.94 19.44
CA GLN A 62 1.70 5.04 19.18
C GLN A 62 1.38 5.15 17.68
N MET A 63 2.39 5.08 16.81
CA MET A 63 2.19 5.10 15.35
C MET A 63 1.32 3.94 14.88
N HIS A 64 1.54 2.73 15.38
CA HIS A 64 0.66 1.59 15.10
C HIS A 64 -0.80 1.89 15.49
N GLN A 65 -1.02 2.51 16.66
CA GLN A 65 -2.36 2.87 17.12
C GLN A 65 -3.03 3.89 16.19
N GLU A 66 -2.32 4.97 15.84
CA GLU A 66 -2.84 6.02 14.96
C GLU A 66 -3.22 5.47 13.56
N ILE A 67 -2.39 4.59 12.98
CA ILE A 67 -2.69 3.92 11.71
C ILE A 67 -3.92 3.03 11.86
N THR A 68 -3.99 2.23 12.93
CA THR A 68 -5.10 1.30 13.17
C THR A 68 -6.42 2.06 13.33
N ASP A 69 -6.43 3.15 14.11
CA ASP A 69 -7.62 3.97 14.33
C ASP A 69 -8.12 4.60 13.03
N LEU A 70 -7.20 5.15 12.22
CA LEU A 70 -7.53 5.65 10.89
C LEU A 70 -8.16 4.57 10.01
N MET A 71 -7.58 3.37 9.98
CA MET A 71 -8.09 2.26 9.16
C MET A 71 -9.47 1.79 9.64
N ILE A 72 -9.74 1.81 10.95
CA ILE A 72 -11.06 1.51 11.51
C ILE A 72 -12.08 2.59 11.12
N GLU A 73 -11.73 3.86 11.28
CA GLU A 73 -12.59 5.00 10.91
C GLU A 73 -12.98 4.96 9.43
N LYS A 74 -12.01 4.64 8.57
CA LYS A 74 -12.20 4.50 7.11
C LYS A 74 -12.85 3.17 6.69
N LYS A 75 -13.11 2.24 7.62
CA LYS A 75 -13.62 0.89 7.36
C LYS A 75 -12.71 0.06 6.45
N TRP A 76 -11.40 0.33 6.50
CA TRP A 76 -10.36 -0.46 5.86
C TRP A 76 -9.89 -1.62 6.75
N PHE A 77 -10.30 -1.62 8.02
CA PHE A 77 -9.95 -2.66 8.98
C PHE A 77 -11.06 -2.86 10.02
N HIS A 78 -11.45 -4.11 10.25
CA HIS A 78 -12.55 -4.53 11.14
C HIS A 78 -12.02 -5.51 12.20
N PRO A 79 -11.25 -5.04 13.20
CA PRO A 79 -10.58 -5.92 14.16
C PRO A 79 -11.52 -6.71 15.07
N HIS A 80 -12.75 -6.22 15.27
CA HIS A 80 -13.75 -6.84 16.15
C HIS A 80 -14.86 -7.57 15.39
N ASP A 81 -14.89 -7.48 14.06
CA ASP A 81 -15.87 -8.17 13.22
C ASP A 81 -15.14 -8.99 12.15
N MET A 82 -14.85 -10.25 12.50
CA MET A 82 -14.17 -11.18 11.61
C MET A 82 -14.99 -11.51 10.36
N SER A 83 -16.33 -11.42 10.42
CA SER A 83 -17.17 -11.71 9.25
C SER A 83 -17.04 -10.60 8.21
N GLU A 84 -17.10 -9.34 8.66
CA GLU A 84 -16.89 -8.19 7.78
C GLU A 84 -15.44 -8.11 7.30
N GLN A 85 -14.44 -8.34 8.16
CA GLN A 85 -13.04 -8.41 7.75
C GLN A 85 -12.81 -9.46 6.65
N TYR A 86 -13.38 -10.66 6.80
CA TYR A 86 -13.25 -11.72 5.80
C TYR A 86 -13.83 -11.31 4.44
N LYS A 87 -14.99 -10.63 4.41
CA LYS A 87 -15.58 -10.13 3.16
C LYS A 87 -14.68 -9.06 2.52
N LEU A 88 -14.11 -8.16 3.32
CA LEU A 88 -13.18 -7.14 2.86
C LEU A 88 -11.90 -7.76 2.28
N ASP A 89 -11.35 -8.79 2.94
CA ASP A 89 -10.16 -9.51 2.46
C ASP A 89 -10.43 -10.20 1.12
N GLN A 90 -11.59 -10.84 0.98
CA GLN A 90 -12.01 -11.49 -0.27
C GLN A 90 -12.20 -10.47 -1.40
N LEU A 91 -12.74 -9.28 -1.10
CA LEU A 91 -12.86 -8.18 -2.06
C LEU A 91 -11.47 -7.68 -2.48
N SER A 92 -10.57 -7.48 -1.51
CA SER A 92 -9.20 -7.04 -1.75
C SER A 92 -8.44 -8.02 -2.65
N ALA A 93 -8.56 -9.34 -2.40
CA ALA A 93 -7.96 -10.37 -3.23
C ALA A 93 -8.47 -10.33 -4.68
N LYS A 94 -9.78 -10.15 -4.89
CA LYS A 94 -10.38 -10.01 -6.22
C LYS A 94 -9.88 -8.74 -6.92
N ASN A 95 -9.80 -7.62 -6.22
CA ASN A 95 -9.29 -6.37 -6.76
C ASN A 95 -7.83 -6.50 -7.19
N THR A 96 -6.99 -7.18 -6.41
CA THR A 96 -5.60 -7.45 -6.78
C THR A 96 -5.49 -8.27 -8.08
N ILE A 97 -6.33 -9.30 -8.25
CA ILE A 97 -6.38 -10.08 -9.50
C ILE A 97 -6.83 -9.21 -10.67
N MET A 98 -7.87 -8.38 -10.47
CA MET A 98 -8.36 -7.46 -11.49
C MET A 98 -7.26 -6.50 -11.93
N ILE A 99 -6.57 -5.86 -10.97
CA ILE A 99 -5.47 -4.92 -11.22
C ILE A 99 -4.32 -5.61 -11.96
N GLY A 100 -3.94 -6.82 -11.54
CA GLY A 100 -2.88 -7.60 -12.18
C GLY A 100 -3.18 -8.00 -13.62
N ASN A 101 -4.46 -8.07 -14.00
CA ASN A 101 -4.90 -8.35 -15.36
C ASN A 101 -5.10 -7.09 -16.22
N MET A 102 -4.88 -5.89 -15.68
CA MET A 102 -5.02 -4.65 -16.46
C MET A 102 -3.88 -4.51 -17.48
N HIS A 103 -4.24 -4.17 -18.72
CA HIS A 103 -3.28 -3.87 -19.78
C HIS A 103 -2.79 -2.43 -19.66
N LEU A 104 -1.88 -2.18 -18.70
CA LEU A 104 -1.35 -0.84 -18.40
C LEU A 104 -0.34 -0.33 -19.44
N PHE A 105 0.34 -1.24 -20.12
CA PHE A 105 1.39 -0.90 -21.08
C PHE A 105 1.15 -1.65 -22.39
N THR A 106 1.51 -1.00 -23.50
CA THR A 106 1.49 -1.64 -24.82
C THR A 106 2.53 -2.76 -24.85
N GLY A 107 2.20 -3.88 -25.49
CA GLY A 107 3.14 -4.98 -25.70
C GLY A 107 4.36 -4.59 -26.55
N GLU A 108 4.22 -3.54 -27.36
CA GLU A 108 5.33 -2.92 -28.10
C GLU A 108 5.74 -1.59 -27.46
N THR A 109 6.99 -1.53 -27.00
CA THR A 109 7.65 -0.32 -26.47
C THR A 109 8.69 0.24 -27.45
N ASN A 110 8.70 -0.27 -28.70
CA ASN A 110 9.64 0.18 -29.70
C ASN A 110 9.42 1.68 -29.95
N ARG A 111 10.50 2.46 -29.98
CA ARG A 111 10.38 3.91 -30.24
C ARG A 111 9.86 4.19 -31.66
N LYS A 112 9.99 3.24 -32.59
CA LYS A 112 9.57 3.37 -34.00
C LYS A 112 8.05 3.50 -34.17
N GLY A 113 7.23 2.86 -33.33
CA GLY A 113 5.77 2.91 -33.42
C GLY A 113 5.15 4.28 -33.13
N MET A 114 5.88 5.20 -32.48
CA MET A 114 5.44 6.59 -32.26
C MET A 114 5.94 7.55 -33.35
N PHE A 115 6.80 7.08 -34.27
CA PHE A 115 7.34 7.88 -35.38
C PHE A 115 6.68 7.57 -36.73
N ASP A 116 5.71 6.64 -36.79
CA ASP A 116 4.96 6.31 -38.03
C ASP A 116 3.71 7.18 -38.22
N ARG A 117 3.86 8.50 -38.10
CA ARG A 117 3.08 9.38 -38.97
C ARG A 117 4.07 9.83 -40.02
N THR A 118 4.09 9.13 -41.14
CA THR A 118 4.79 9.59 -42.34
C THR A 118 4.40 11.06 -42.58
N PRO A 119 5.35 11.99 -42.76
CA PRO A 119 5.04 13.36 -43.10
C PRO A 119 4.24 13.38 -44.39
N ASP A 120 3.07 13.99 -44.33
CA ASP A 120 2.21 14.45 -45.43
C ASP A 120 2.63 14.00 -46.84
N GLN A 121 1.95 13.00 -47.38
CA GLN A 121 1.99 12.74 -48.81
C GLN A 121 1.16 13.82 -49.53
N HIS A 122 1.86 14.76 -50.16
CA HIS A 122 1.32 15.63 -51.21
C HIS A 122 1.00 14.84 -52.48
#